data_AF-A0A2X1NU24-F1
#
_entry.id   AF-A0A2X1NU24-F1
#
_cell.length_a   1.000
_cell.length_b   1.000
_cell.length_c   1.000
_cell.angle_alpha   90.00
_cell.angle_beta   90.00
_cell.angle_gamma   90.00
#
_symmetry.space_group_name_H-M   'P 1'
#
loop_
_entity.id
_entity.type
_entity.pdbx_description
1 polymer ?
#
loop_
_entity_poly.entity_id
_entity_poly.type
_entity_poly.pdbx_seq_one_letter_code
_entity_poly.pdbx_strand_id
1 'polypeptide(L)' 'MGSTELAANLFRATQTEEKLKRDGVNSKQQANTTHFDVGRKVRQTIQELGGTMPEELPTPQVSIKQLENSVKITEKK' A
#
# COMPACT_ATOMS: atom_id res chain seq x y z
N MET A 1 -9.10 -6.20 -3.63
CA MET A 1 -8.15 -6.12 -2.51
C MET A 1 -8.83 -6.71 -1.29
N GLY A 2 -8.13 -7.56 -0.54
CA GLY A 2 -8.66 -8.10 0.73
C GLY A 2 -8.66 -7.03 1.83
N SER A 3 -9.46 -7.23 2.88
CA SER A 3 -9.51 -6.30 4.03
C SER A 3 -8.15 -6.18 4.73
N THR A 4 -7.43 -7.29 4.91
CA THR A 4 -6.09 -7.34 5.51
C THR A 4 -5.04 -6.61 4.67
N GLU A 5 -5.07 -6.80 3.35
CA GLU A 5 -4.18 -6.12 2.39
C GLU A 5 -4.38 -4.60 2.46
N LEU A 6 -5.66 -4.16 2.44
CA LEU A 6 -6.01 -2.75 2.52
C LEU A 6 -5.57 -2.14 3.86
N ALA A 7 -5.80 -2.84 4.97
CA ALA A 7 -5.37 -2.40 6.30
C ALA A 7 -3.84 -2.25 6.38
N ALA A 8 -3.09 -3.21 5.86
CA ALA A 8 -1.63 -3.15 5.83
C ALA A 8 -1.11 -1.97 4.98
N ASN A 9 -1.71 -1.74 3.81
CA ASN A 9 -1.35 -0.62 2.95
C ASN A 9 -1.64 0.73 3.62
N LEU A 10 -2.85 0.88 4.17
CA LEU A 10 -3.26 2.11 4.86
C LEU A 10 -2.35 2.38 6.07
N PHE A 11 -2.06 1.36 6.86
CA PHE A 11 -1.17 1.47 8.01
C PHE A 11 0.24 1.91 7.61
N ARG A 12 0.83 1.31 6.58
CA ARG A 12 2.13 1.74 6.03
C ARG A 12 2.10 3.21 5.60
N ALA A 13 1.04 3.65 4.92
CA ALA A 13 0.92 5.01 4.43
C ALA A 13 0.83 6.02 5.59
N THR A 14 -0.05 5.77 6.56
CA THR A 14 -0.24 6.67 7.72
C THR A 14 1.00 6.74 8.59
N GLN A 15 1.65 5.61 8.88
CA GLN A 15 2.89 5.60 9.67
C GLN A 15 4.05 6.29 8.94
N THR A 16 4.08 6.23 7.61
CA THR A 16 5.09 6.98 6.86
C THR A 16 4.83 8.48 6.93
N GLU A 17 3.59 8.91 6.71
CA GLU A 17 3.23 10.33 6.78
C GLU A 17 3.57 10.94 8.15
N GLU A 18 3.18 10.25 9.22
CA GLU A 18 3.51 10.66 10.60
C GLU A 18 5.02 10.76 10.82
N LYS A 19 5.79 9.78 10.33
CA LYS A 19 7.26 9.78 10.46
C LYS A 19 7.92 10.90 9.65
N LEU A 20 7.44 11.18 8.44
CA LEU A 20 7.94 12.28 7.61
C LEU A 20 7.74 13.63 8.31
N LYS A 21 6.54 13.85 8.88
CA LYS A 21 6.20 15.06 9.64
C LYS A 21 7.05 15.20 10.89
N ARG A 22 7.11 14.15 11.72
CA ARG A 22 7.87 14.14 12.99
C ARG A 22 9.36 14.39 12.78
N ASP A 23 9.94 13.75 11.78
CA ASP A 23 11.38 13.80 11.53
C ASP A 23 11.76 15.01 10.65
N GLY A 24 10.81 15.87 10.26
CA GLY A 24 11.05 17.08 9.46
C GLY A 24 11.66 16.79 8.08
N VAL A 25 11.24 15.69 7.44
CA VAL A 25 11.85 15.22 6.20
C VAL A 25 11.41 16.08 5.02
N ASN A 26 12.36 16.80 4.41
CA ASN A 26 12.10 17.74 3.32
C ASN A 26 12.79 17.37 1.99
N SER A 27 13.53 16.26 1.94
CA SER A 27 14.22 15.82 0.72
C SER A 27 13.62 14.53 0.17
N LYS A 28 13.57 14.42 -1.17
CA LYS A 28 13.08 13.22 -1.86
C LYS A 28 13.83 11.95 -1.43
N GLN A 29 15.14 12.03 -1.25
CA GLN A 29 15.97 10.88 -0.87
C GLN A 29 15.63 10.38 0.53
N GLN A 30 15.50 11.28 1.51
CA GLN A 30 15.11 10.91 2.87
C GLN A 30 13.66 10.42 2.93
N ALA A 31 12.76 11.01 2.13
CA ALA A 31 11.39 10.53 2.04
C ALA A 31 11.33 9.09 1.54
N ASN A 32 12.04 8.78 0.45
CA ASN A 32 12.15 7.43 -0.10
C ASN A 32 12.72 6.44 0.93
N THR A 33 13.76 6.85 1.66
CA THR A 33 14.36 6.02 2.72
C THR A 33 13.35 5.75 3.83
N THR A 34 12.59 6.77 4.24
CA THR A 34 11.55 6.65 5.26
C THR A 34 10.43 5.70 4.83
N HIS A 35 9.94 5.82 3.59
CA HIS A 35 8.96 4.89 3.02
C HIS A 35 9.48 3.45 2.99
N PHE A 36 10.75 3.26 2.61
CA PHE A 36 11.37 1.93 2.58
C PHE A 36 11.46 1.32 3.97
N ASP A 37 11.93 2.08 4.96
CA ASP A 37 12.10 1.60 6.34
C ASP A 37 10.77 1.24 6.99
N VAL A 38 9.74 2.08 6.82
CA VAL A 38 8.39 1.79 7.32
C VAL A 38 7.82 0.56 6.63
N GLY A 39 7.93 0.49 5.30
CA GLY A 39 7.47 -0.67 4.53
C GLY A 39 8.15 -1.97 4.93
N ARG A 40 9.46 -1.94 5.22
CA ARG A 40 10.21 -3.10 5.73
C ARG A 40 9.67 -3.57 7.08
N LYS A 41 9.40 -2.65 8.01
CA LYS A 41 8.82 -3.00 9.33
C LYS A 41 7.43 -3.61 9.20
N VAL A 42 6.57 -3.04 8.35
CA VAL A 42 5.23 -3.60 8.13
C VAL A 42 5.31 -5.02 7.58
N ARG A 43 6.19 -5.28 6.59
CA ARG A 43 6.43 -6.64 6.07
C ARG A 43 6.94 -7.60 7.15
N GLN A 44 7.90 -7.17 7.96
CA GLN A 44 8.41 -7.96 9.07
C GLN A 44 7.27 -8.35 10.04
N THR A 45 6.41 -7.40 10.42
CA THR A 45 5.27 -7.69 11.30
C THR A 45 4.26 -8.64 10.67
N ILE A 46 3.97 -8.52 9.37
CA ILE A 46 3.10 -9.46 8.66
C ILE A 46 3.67 -10.88 8.76
N GLN A 47 4.98 -11.03 8.52
CA GLN A 47 5.67 -12.31 8.62
C GLN A 47 5.67 -12.87 10.05
N GLU A 48 5.95 -12.04 11.05
CA GLU A 48 5.97 -12.42 12.48
C GLU A 48 4.59 -12.89 12.98
N LEU A 49 3.52 -12.30 12.44
CA LEU A 49 2.14 -12.70 12.75
C LEU A 49 1.66 -13.91 11.92
N GLY A 50 2.49 -14.45 11.04
CA GLY A 50 2.13 -15.56 10.16
C GLY A 50 1.14 -15.18 9.05
N GLY A 51 1.06 -13.89 8.69
CA GLY A 51 0.23 -13.39 7.61
C GLY A 51 0.85 -13.65 6.23
N THR A 52 0.01 -13.67 5.19
CA THR A 52 0.47 -13.76 3.79
C THR A 52 1.19 -12.49 3.37
N MET A 53 2.35 -12.65 2.73
CA MET A 53 3.16 -11.52 2.30
C MET A 53 2.51 -10.78 1.12
N PRO A 54 2.58 -9.43 1.07
CA PRO A 54 1.99 -8.66 -0.04
C PRO A 54 2.46 -9.09 -1.43
N GLU A 55 3.71 -9.52 -1.57
CA GLU A 55 4.31 -10.03 -2.80
C GLU A 55 3.82 -11.42 -3.23
N GLU A 56 3.21 -12.18 -2.31
CA GLU A 56 2.62 -13.50 -2.56
C GLU A 56 1.11 -13.41 -2.84
N LEU A 57 0.52 -12.22 -2.72
CA LEU A 57 -0.89 -12.01 -3.04
C LEU A 57 -1.14 -12.26 -4.53
N PRO A 58 -2.28 -12.89 -4.88
CA PRO A 58 -2.60 -13.18 -6.26
C PRO A 58 -2.73 -11.88 -7.06
N THR A 59 -2.20 -11.89 -8.28
CA THR A 59 -2.41 -10.78 -9.22
C THR A 59 -3.91 -10.66 -9.51
N PRO A 60 -4.51 -9.46 -9.42
CA PRO A 60 -5.92 -9.26 -9.77
C PRO A 60 -6.23 -9.73 -11.19
N GLN A 61 -7.34 -10.44 -11.36
CA GLN A 61 -7.76 -10.96 -12.68
C GLN A 61 -8.14 -9.85 -13.67
N VAL A 62 -8.60 -8.71 -13.14
CA VAL A 62 -9.05 -7.57 -13.94
C VAL A 62 -8.12 -6.40 -13.68
N SER A 63 -7.62 -5.80 -14.76
CA SER A 63 -6.80 -4.58 -14.67
C SER A 63 -7.65 -3.35 -14.34
N ILE A 64 -7.01 -2.34 -13.77
CA ILE A 64 -7.66 -1.05 -13.46
C ILE A 64 -8.31 -0.44 -14.72
N LYS A 65 -7.64 -0.49 -15.88
CA LYS A 65 -8.19 0.03 -17.14
C LYS A 65 -9.49 -0.66 -17.57
N GLN A 66 -9.56 -1.98 -17.39
CA GLN A 66 -10.76 -2.75 -17.71
C GLN A 66 -11.91 -2.38 -16.77
N LEU A 67 -11.62 -2.20 -15.47
CA LEU A 67 -12.60 -1.73 -14.50
C LEU A 67 -13.13 -0.34 -14.84
N GLU A 68 -12.23 0.62 -15.11
CA GLU A 68 -12.60 1.99 -15.49
C GLU A 68 -13.51 2.04 -16.73
N ASN A 69 -13.21 1.22 -17.74
CA ASN A 69 -14.06 1.12 -18.93
C ASN A 69 -15.43 0.52 -18.61
N SER A 70 -15.49 -0.52 -17.78
CA SER A 70 -16.75 -1.14 -17.38
C SER A 70 -17.66 -0.17 -16.62
N VAL A 71 -17.11 0.60 -15.67
CA VAL A 71 -17.85 1.62 -14.91
C VAL A 71 -18.40 2.70 -15.84
N LYS A 72 -17.57 3.23 -16.76
CA LYS A 72 -18.01 4.23 -17.75
C LYS A 72 -19.10 3.74 -18.69
N ILE A 73 -19.11 2.44 -19.02
CA ILE A 73 -20.17 1.84 -19.83
C ILE A 73 -21.47 1.75 -19.03
N THR A 74 -21.40 1.39 -17.75
CA THR A 74 -22.55 1.31 -16.86
C THR A 74 -23.16 2.69 -16.56
N GLU A 75 -22.35 3.73 -16.37
CA GLU A 75 -22.83 5.11 -16.11
C GLU A 75 -23.48 5.79 -17.33
N LYS A 76 -23.21 5.30 -18.54
CA LYS A 76 -23.79 5.84 -19.79
C LYS A 76 -25.12 5.19 -20.17
N LYS A 77 -25.62 4.26 -19.37
CA LYS A 77 -26.82 3.46 -19.62
C LYS A 77 -27.90 3.81 -18.61
#